data_AF-X1KH01-F1
#
_entry.id   AF-X1KH01-F1
#
_cell.length_a   1.000
_cell.length_b   1.000
_cell.length_c   1.000
_cell.angle_alpha   90.00
_cell.angle_beta   90.00
_cell.angle_gamma   90.00
#
_symmetry.space_group_name_H-M   'P 1'
#
loop_
_entity.id
_entity.type
_entity.pdbx_description
1 polymer ?
#
loop_
_entity_poly.entity_id
_entity_poly.type
_entity_poly.pdbx_seq_one_letter_code
_entity_poly.pdbx_strand_id
1 'polypeptide(L)'
;ARNNSIRVGPGRGSAAGSIVSYLLGITDIEPLKYGLLFERFLNEERKGMPDIDIDFCYEKRNEVIRYVSQKYGDRRVAQLITFGTMAARQAIRDAGRVMEVPYAEVDRIAKMIPMELNVTIENSLNLVPDLKEVYEKDKKIREVIDTATSLEGISRQDSIHAAGVVISTEDLYNYTPIQKENEGDIVTQYKMEDIQKIGLLKMDFLGLKTLSLIDKTLFLINKTKNIDIDINNINADDKKTFNMLCEGKCRGVFQLESSGMRELVINLKPTKFED
;
A
#
# COMPACT_ATOMS: atom_id res chain seq x y z
N ALA A 1 -0.78 20.00 6.20
CA ALA A 1 -1.80 19.00 6.60
C ALA A 1 -2.41 19.32 7.96
N ARG A 2 -1.68 19.20 9.08
CA ARG A 2 -2.23 19.40 10.45
C ARG A 2 -3.00 20.72 10.63
N ASN A 3 -2.45 21.85 10.20
CA ASN A 3 -3.12 23.17 10.29
C ASN A 3 -4.40 23.31 9.43
N ASN A 4 -4.67 22.37 8.51
CA ASN A 4 -5.87 22.33 7.68
C ASN A 4 -6.80 21.17 8.08
N SER A 5 -6.69 20.67 9.30
CA SER A 5 -7.52 19.57 9.82
C SER A 5 -7.45 18.31 8.95
N ILE A 6 -6.24 17.99 8.48
CA ILE A 6 -5.91 16.73 7.79
C ILE A 6 -5.03 15.93 8.74
N ARG A 7 -5.54 14.79 9.23
CA ARG A 7 -4.79 13.90 10.10
C ARG A 7 -3.62 13.29 9.36
N VAL A 8 -2.47 13.29 10.03
CA VAL A 8 -1.23 12.66 9.60
C VAL A 8 -0.96 11.50 10.54
N GLY A 9 -0.49 10.38 10.01
CA GLY A 9 -0.07 9.24 10.82
C GLY A 9 1.20 9.56 11.62
N PRO A 10 1.49 8.76 12.66
CA PRO A 10 2.59 9.02 13.58
C PRO A 10 3.99 8.80 12.97
N GLY A 11 4.08 8.25 11.77
CA GLY A 11 5.31 7.95 11.05
C GLY A 11 5.33 6.50 10.58
N ARG A 12 6.00 6.26 9.44
CA ARG A 12 6.12 4.94 8.82
C ARG A 12 7.58 4.66 8.46
N GLY A 13 7.90 3.37 8.43
CA GLY A 13 9.20 2.91 7.96
C GLY A 13 10.34 3.38 8.86
N SER A 14 11.51 3.57 8.27
CA SER A 14 12.70 3.96 9.02
C SER A 14 12.72 5.44 9.40
N ALA A 15 11.89 6.28 8.79
CA ALA A 15 11.83 7.72 9.09
C ALA A 15 11.53 8.02 10.58
N ALA A 16 10.79 7.13 11.25
CA ALA A 16 10.50 7.21 12.70
C ALA A 16 11.74 7.05 13.59
N GLY A 17 12.86 6.52 13.07
CA GLY A 17 14.13 6.41 13.79
C GLY A 17 14.93 7.71 13.86
N SER A 18 14.51 8.78 13.16
CA SER A 18 15.23 10.05 13.13
C SER A 18 14.70 11.03 14.17
N ILE A 19 15.55 11.40 15.13
CA ILE A 19 15.22 12.45 16.12
C ILE A 19 14.95 13.79 15.44
N VAL A 20 15.62 14.07 14.32
CA VAL A 20 15.37 15.28 13.52
C VAL A 20 13.97 15.26 12.92
N SER A 21 13.52 14.10 12.40
CA SER A 21 12.15 13.95 11.90
C SER A 21 11.11 14.19 12.99
N TYR A 22 11.36 13.69 14.20
CA TYR A 22 10.49 13.94 15.36
C TYR A 22 10.46 15.43 15.75
N LEU A 23 11.61 16.07 15.89
CA LEU A 23 11.71 17.49 16.28
C LEU A 23 11.09 18.44 15.25
N LEU A 24 11.14 18.10 13.96
CA LEU A 24 10.50 18.85 12.88
C LEU A 24 9.01 18.50 12.70
N GLY A 25 8.49 17.55 13.48
CA GLY A 25 7.11 17.08 13.40
C GLY A 25 6.79 16.29 12.13
N ILE A 26 7.79 15.71 11.46
CA ILE A 26 7.59 14.77 10.35
C ILE A 26 7.03 13.45 10.90
N THR A 27 7.50 13.01 12.06
CA THR A 27 6.99 11.86 12.81
C THR A 27 6.54 12.29 14.20
N ASP A 28 5.58 11.58 14.78
CA ASP A 28 5.03 11.83 16.12
C ASP A 28 5.57 10.84 17.18
N ILE A 29 6.38 9.86 16.76
CA ILE A 29 7.04 8.89 17.65
C ILE A 29 8.41 9.42 18.06
N GLU A 30 8.68 9.45 19.37
CA GLU A 30 9.99 9.79 19.91
C GLU A 30 10.96 8.59 19.76
N PRO A 31 12.00 8.67 18.92
CA PRO A 31 12.84 7.51 18.62
C PRO A 31 13.65 7.00 19.81
N LEU A 32 14.17 7.91 20.65
CA LEU A 32 15.01 7.54 21.79
C LEU A 32 14.25 6.75 22.85
N LYS A 33 12.97 7.09 23.08
CA LYS A 33 12.09 6.39 24.02
C LYS A 33 11.91 4.92 23.65
N TYR A 34 11.84 4.62 22.35
CA TYR A 34 11.55 3.28 21.82
C TYR A 34 12.79 2.58 21.22
N GLY A 35 14.00 3.14 21.43
CA GLY A 35 15.24 2.55 20.92
C GLY A 35 15.31 2.47 19.38
N LEU A 36 14.62 3.37 18.67
CA LEU A 36 14.64 3.41 17.21
C LEU A 36 15.95 4.04 16.73
N LEU A 37 16.62 3.35 15.79
CA LEU A 37 17.96 3.72 15.32
C LEU A 37 17.91 4.64 14.11
N PHE A 38 18.71 5.72 14.12
CA PHE A 38 18.85 6.64 13.00
C PHE A 38 19.55 5.99 11.80
N GLU A 39 20.52 5.12 12.04
CA GLU A 39 21.32 4.43 11.02
C GLU A 39 20.47 3.49 10.16
N ARG A 40 19.28 3.09 10.63
CA ARG A 40 18.31 2.36 9.84
C ARG A 40 17.59 3.26 8.82
N PHE A 41 17.49 4.56 9.11
CA PHE A 41 16.92 5.56 8.21
C PHE A 41 17.94 6.04 7.18
N LEU A 42 19.10 6.49 7.65
CA LEU A 42 20.16 7.01 6.81
C LEU A 42 21.50 6.42 7.26
N ASN A 43 22.17 5.73 6.35
CA ASN A 43 23.43 5.05 6.62
C ASN A 43 24.51 5.59 5.68
N GLU A 44 25.64 6.01 6.24
CA GLU A 44 26.78 6.52 5.47
C GLU A 44 27.35 5.49 4.48
N GLU A 45 27.30 4.20 4.84
CA GLU A 45 27.78 3.10 3.99
C GLU A 45 26.82 2.77 2.84
N ARG A 46 25.54 3.15 2.96
CA ARG A 46 24.51 2.90 1.94
C ARG A 46 24.16 4.20 1.23
N LYS A 47 24.82 4.45 0.10
CA LYS A 47 24.45 5.54 -0.82
C LYS A 47 23.05 5.32 -1.38
N GLY A 48 22.08 6.06 -0.86
CA GLY A 48 20.70 6.07 -1.33
C GLY A 48 19.98 7.30 -0.80
N MET A 49 19.03 7.81 -1.57
CA MET A 49 18.18 8.90 -1.11
C MET A 49 17.27 8.37 0.01
N PRO A 50 17.13 9.07 1.15
CA PRO A 50 16.19 8.65 2.18
C PRO A 50 14.76 8.75 1.65
N ASP A 51 13.96 7.71 1.89
CA ASP A 51 12.53 7.67 1.53
C ASP A 51 11.69 7.96 2.78
N ILE A 52 10.77 8.91 2.67
CA ILE A 52 9.86 9.28 3.76
C ILE A 52 8.44 9.06 3.28
N ASP A 53 7.82 8.02 3.83
CA ASP A 53 6.42 7.70 3.62
C ASP A 53 5.56 8.43 4.65
N ILE A 54 4.53 9.13 4.21
CA ILE A 54 3.62 9.87 5.08
C ILE A 54 2.20 9.37 4.89
N ASP A 55 1.60 8.90 5.98
CA ASP A 55 0.20 8.51 6.02
C ASP A 55 -0.69 9.74 6.24
N PHE A 56 -1.70 9.91 5.40
CA PHE A 56 -2.77 10.89 5.54
C PHE A 56 -4.11 10.19 5.67
N CYS A 57 -5.12 10.88 6.21
CA CYS A 57 -6.48 10.37 6.10
C CYS A 57 -6.89 10.23 4.63
N TYR A 58 -7.41 9.06 4.28
CA TYR A 58 -7.78 8.68 2.91
C TYR A 58 -8.64 9.74 2.22
N GLU A 59 -9.63 10.30 2.92
CA GLU A 59 -10.60 11.23 2.35
C GLU A 59 -9.99 12.58 1.93
N LYS A 60 -8.90 13.02 2.58
CA LYS A 60 -8.27 14.32 2.32
C LYS A 60 -6.87 14.24 1.74
N ARG A 61 -6.40 13.04 1.37
CA ARG A 61 -5.10 12.83 0.72
C ARG A 61 -4.94 13.72 -0.52
N ASN A 62 -5.96 13.81 -1.36
CA ASN A 62 -5.91 14.58 -2.60
C ASN A 62 -5.77 16.09 -2.37
N GLU A 63 -6.22 16.61 -1.21
CA GLU A 63 -5.98 18.00 -0.82
C GLU A 63 -4.50 18.28 -0.56
N VAL A 64 -3.78 17.30 0.01
CA VAL A 64 -2.33 17.40 0.24
C VAL A 64 -1.58 17.39 -1.10
N ILE A 65 -1.95 16.49 -2.02
CA ILE A 65 -1.36 16.45 -3.37
C ILE A 65 -1.57 17.80 -4.06
N ARG A 66 -2.80 18.33 -4.03
CA ARG A 66 -3.12 19.64 -4.61
C ARG A 66 -2.30 20.78 -4.01
N TYR A 67 -2.13 20.79 -2.68
CA TYR A 67 -1.27 21.78 -2.02
C TYR A 67 0.18 21.70 -2.52
N VAL A 68 0.72 20.48 -2.67
CA VAL A 68 2.07 20.26 -3.17
C VAL A 68 2.20 20.75 -4.61
N SER A 69 1.25 20.42 -5.50
CA SER A 69 1.20 20.93 -6.88
C SER A 69 1.14 22.45 -6.93
N GLN A 70 0.28 23.09 -6.12
CA GLN A 70 0.18 24.55 -6.07
C GLN A 70 1.47 25.21 -5.54
N LYS A 71 2.14 24.57 -4.58
CA LYS A 71 3.34 25.10 -3.94
C LYS A 71 4.58 25.01 -4.84
N TYR A 72 4.76 23.88 -5.52
CA TYR A 72 5.96 23.61 -6.31
C TYR A 72 5.76 23.79 -7.82
N GLY A 73 4.52 23.95 -8.26
CA GLY A 73 4.13 24.17 -9.66
C GLY A 73 3.51 22.93 -10.29
N ASP A 74 2.39 23.10 -10.99
CA ASP A 74 1.61 22.00 -11.58
C ASP A 74 2.39 21.18 -12.61
N ARG A 75 3.42 21.76 -13.25
CA ARG A 75 4.29 21.06 -14.22
C ARG A 75 5.45 20.31 -13.58
N ARG A 76 5.64 20.48 -12.27
CA ARG A 76 6.76 19.94 -11.48
C ARG A 76 6.32 18.86 -10.50
N VAL A 77 5.02 18.58 -10.44
CA VAL A 77 4.43 17.60 -9.55
C VAL A 77 3.53 16.67 -10.36
N ALA A 78 3.75 15.37 -10.24
CA ALA A 78 2.92 14.35 -10.88
C ALA A 78 2.76 13.14 -9.96
N GLN A 79 1.69 12.38 -10.14
CA GLN A 79 1.56 11.08 -9.52
C GLN A 79 2.40 10.04 -10.31
N LEU A 80 2.80 8.96 -9.64
CA LEU A 80 3.48 7.86 -10.31
C LEU A 80 2.48 6.99 -11.08
N ILE A 81 2.86 6.50 -12.25
CA ILE A 81 2.13 5.43 -12.94
C ILE A 81 2.46 4.07 -12.35
N THR A 82 1.49 3.17 -12.44
CA THR A 82 1.65 1.74 -12.20
C THR A 82 1.09 0.99 -13.39
N PHE A 83 1.70 -0.16 -13.70
CA PHE A 83 1.24 -1.02 -14.78
C PHE A 83 0.68 -2.30 -14.18
N GLY A 84 -0.59 -2.57 -14.43
CA GLY A 84 -1.21 -3.84 -14.10
C GLY A 84 -0.75 -4.90 -15.09
N THR A 85 -0.12 -5.96 -14.60
CA THR A 85 0.28 -7.12 -15.41
C THR A 85 -0.78 -8.22 -15.34
N MET A 86 -0.80 -9.09 -16.36
CA MET A 86 -1.67 -10.25 -16.37
C MET A 86 -1.13 -11.32 -15.41
N ALA A 87 -1.71 -11.41 -14.22
CA ALA A 87 -1.44 -12.52 -13.29
C ALA A 87 -1.96 -13.86 -13.85
N ALA A 88 -1.34 -14.98 -13.46
CA ALA A 88 -1.65 -16.35 -13.91
C ALA A 88 -3.15 -16.63 -14.12
N ARG A 89 -3.96 -16.41 -13.08
CA ARG A 89 -5.42 -16.63 -13.11
C ARG A 89 -6.14 -15.76 -14.14
N GLN A 90 -5.73 -14.49 -14.26
CA GLN A 90 -6.32 -13.55 -15.18
C GLN A 90 -5.90 -13.87 -16.63
N ALA A 91 -4.66 -14.27 -16.84
CA ALA A 91 -4.16 -14.73 -18.14
C ALA A 91 -4.96 -15.94 -18.65
N ILE A 92 -5.22 -16.94 -17.80
CA ILE A 92 -6.07 -18.10 -18.14
C ILE A 92 -7.48 -17.66 -18.53
N ARG A 93 -8.09 -16.76 -17.74
CA ARG A 93 -9.43 -16.24 -18.03
C ARG A 93 -9.52 -15.49 -19.35
N ASP A 94 -8.53 -14.63 -19.63
CA ASP A 94 -8.52 -13.82 -20.84
C ASP A 94 -8.22 -14.68 -22.08
N ALA A 95 -7.28 -15.64 -22.01
CA ALA A 95 -7.01 -16.60 -23.07
C ALA A 95 -8.24 -17.46 -23.39
N GLY A 96 -8.87 -18.04 -22.35
CA GLY A 96 -10.07 -18.87 -22.52
C GLY A 96 -11.25 -18.11 -23.11
N ARG A 97 -11.41 -16.83 -22.78
CA ARG A 97 -12.43 -15.97 -23.38
C ARG A 97 -12.19 -15.76 -24.88
N VAL A 98 -10.95 -15.50 -25.30
CA VAL A 98 -10.61 -15.30 -26.72
C VAL A 98 -10.79 -16.59 -27.53
N MET A 99 -10.51 -17.74 -26.92
CA MET A 99 -10.67 -19.06 -27.52
C MET A 99 -12.09 -19.64 -27.40
N GLU A 100 -13.06 -18.82 -26.98
CA GLU A 100 -14.48 -19.18 -26.85
C GLU A 100 -14.69 -20.46 -26.01
N VAL A 101 -13.94 -20.58 -24.91
CA VAL A 101 -14.18 -21.61 -23.89
C VAL A 101 -15.22 -21.08 -22.90
N PRO A 102 -16.21 -21.89 -22.49
CA PRO A 102 -17.22 -21.46 -21.52
C PRO A 102 -16.60 -20.91 -20.24
N TYR A 103 -17.07 -19.74 -19.78
CA TYR A 103 -16.51 -19.05 -18.62
C TYR A 103 -16.43 -19.93 -17.36
N ALA A 104 -17.46 -20.75 -17.11
CA ALA A 104 -17.49 -21.65 -15.95
C ALA A 104 -16.34 -22.66 -15.95
N GLU A 105 -15.97 -23.14 -17.13
CA GLU A 105 -14.85 -24.07 -17.31
C GLU A 105 -13.51 -23.35 -17.11
N VAL A 106 -13.33 -22.19 -17.74
CA VAL A 106 -12.10 -21.41 -17.59
C VAL A 106 -11.88 -20.94 -16.14
N ASP A 107 -12.94 -20.51 -15.46
CA ASP A 107 -12.86 -20.09 -14.05
C ASP A 107 -12.54 -21.26 -13.12
N ARG A 108 -13.03 -22.48 -13.44
CA ARG A 108 -12.63 -23.70 -12.73
C ARG A 108 -11.12 -23.93 -12.84
N ILE A 109 -10.55 -23.82 -14.05
CA ILE A 109 -9.10 -23.99 -14.26
C ILE A 109 -8.32 -22.87 -13.57
N ALA A 110 -8.75 -21.61 -13.70
CA ALA A 110 -8.10 -20.49 -13.05
C ALA A 110 -8.09 -20.62 -11.51
N LYS A 111 -9.13 -21.20 -10.90
CA LYS A 111 -9.18 -21.45 -9.46
C LYS A 111 -8.22 -22.54 -8.98
N MET A 112 -7.75 -23.42 -9.86
CA MET A 112 -6.75 -24.45 -9.53
C MET A 112 -5.36 -23.84 -9.30
N ILE A 113 -5.07 -22.67 -9.88
CA ILE A 113 -3.83 -21.92 -9.59
C ILE A 113 -3.83 -21.51 -8.12
N PRO A 114 -2.80 -21.80 -7.31
CA PRO A 114 -2.72 -21.40 -5.89
C PRO A 114 -2.86 -19.88 -5.66
N MET A 115 -3.30 -19.48 -4.46
CA MET A 115 -3.31 -18.06 -4.05
C MET A 115 -2.01 -17.71 -3.32
N GLU A 116 -0.90 -17.74 -4.04
CA GLU A 116 0.42 -17.39 -3.51
C GLU A 116 0.97 -16.16 -4.23
N LEU A 117 1.80 -15.40 -3.52
CA LEU A 117 2.52 -14.26 -4.10
C LEU A 117 3.50 -14.77 -5.17
N ASN A 118 3.47 -14.14 -6.35
CA ASN A 118 4.33 -14.46 -7.49
C ASN A 118 4.18 -15.91 -8.02
N VAL A 119 3.01 -16.51 -7.85
CA VAL A 119 2.69 -17.79 -8.49
C VAL A 119 2.64 -17.63 -10.01
N THR A 120 3.25 -18.57 -10.73
CA THR A 120 3.21 -18.64 -12.20
C THR A 120 2.38 -19.81 -12.68
N ILE A 121 1.90 -19.76 -13.92
CA ILE A 121 1.18 -20.90 -14.53
C ILE A 121 2.08 -22.14 -14.58
N GLU A 122 3.34 -21.97 -14.97
CA GLU A 122 4.33 -23.06 -15.04
C GLU A 122 4.58 -23.72 -13.67
N ASN A 123 4.77 -22.93 -12.62
CA ASN A 123 4.93 -23.46 -11.27
C ASN A 123 3.67 -24.19 -10.81
N SER A 124 2.50 -23.67 -11.15
CA SER A 124 1.22 -24.27 -10.78
C SER A 124 1.00 -25.63 -11.45
N LEU A 125 1.43 -25.82 -12.70
CA LEU A 125 1.38 -27.10 -13.40
C LEU A 125 2.24 -28.17 -12.72
N ASN A 126 3.34 -27.77 -12.08
CA ASN A 126 4.21 -28.69 -11.34
C ASN A 126 3.66 -29.00 -9.93
N LEU A 127 2.99 -28.04 -9.30
CA LEU A 127 2.52 -28.14 -7.91
C LEU A 127 1.14 -28.79 -7.77
N VAL A 128 0.26 -28.65 -8.78
CA VAL A 128 -1.15 -29.06 -8.70
C VAL A 128 -1.41 -30.22 -9.67
N PRO A 129 -1.47 -31.48 -9.19
CA PRO A 129 -1.68 -32.65 -10.03
C PRO A 129 -2.96 -32.56 -10.88
N ASP A 130 -4.06 -32.06 -10.30
CA ASP A 130 -5.34 -31.90 -11.02
C ASP A 130 -5.22 -30.94 -12.21
N LEU A 131 -4.44 -29.87 -12.08
CA LEU A 131 -4.22 -28.91 -13.15
C LEU A 131 -3.40 -29.55 -14.28
N LYS A 132 -2.37 -30.33 -13.92
CA LYS A 132 -1.56 -31.09 -14.87
C LYS A 132 -2.38 -32.15 -15.60
N GLU A 133 -3.26 -32.85 -14.89
CA GLU A 133 -4.14 -33.86 -15.48
C GLU A 133 -5.07 -33.26 -16.55
N VAL A 134 -5.71 -32.12 -16.24
CA VAL A 134 -6.58 -31.45 -17.22
C VAL A 134 -5.76 -30.93 -18.42
N TYR A 135 -4.58 -30.37 -18.17
CA TYR A 135 -3.64 -29.97 -19.22
C TYR A 135 -3.20 -31.15 -20.11
N GLU A 136 -3.06 -32.35 -19.54
CA GLU A 136 -2.66 -33.55 -20.27
C GLU A 136 -3.80 -34.17 -21.09
N LYS A 137 -5.03 -34.13 -20.58
CA LYS A 137 -6.19 -34.82 -21.17
C LYS A 137 -6.98 -33.98 -22.17
N ASP A 138 -7.15 -32.68 -21.92
CA ASP A 138 -7.99 -31.83 -22.75
C ASP A 138 -7.15 -30.94 -23.67
N LYS A 139 -7.22 -31.21 -24.97
CA LYS A 139 -6.47 -30.45 -25.98
C LYS A 139 -6.86 -28.98 -26.00
N LYS A 140 -8.15 -28.65 -25.85
CA LYS A 140 -8.62 -27.26 -25.90
C LYS A 140 -8.12 -26.49 -24.66
N ILE A 141 -8.14 -27.12 -23.49
CA ILE A 141 -7.61 -26.50 -22.27
C ILE A 141 -6.09 -26.37 -22.30
N ARG A 142 -5.37 -27.34 -22.89
CA ARG A 142 -3.93 -27.20 -23.14
C ARG A 142 -3.62 -25.95 -23.94
N GLU A 143 -4.30 -25.74 -25.08
CA GLU A 143 -4.10 -24.56 -25.92
C GLU A 143 -4.39 -23.25 -25.16
N VAL A 144 -5.41 -23.23 -24.29
CA VAL A 144 -5.69 -22.08 -23.41
C VAL A 144 -4.55 -21.83 -22.43
N ILE A 145 -4.03 -22.87 -21.77
CA ILE A 145 -2.96 -22.76 -20.78
C ILE A 145 -1.64 -22.31 -21.46
N ASP A 146 -1.31 -22.87 -22.62
CA ASP A 146 -0.12 -22.49 -23.40
C ASP A 146 -0.18 -21.02 -23.83
N THR A 147 -1.35 -20.60 -24.32
CA THR A 147 -1.61 -19.21 -24.68
C THR A 147 -1.51 -18.30 -23.45
N ALA A 148 -2.14 -18.69 -22.34
CA ALA A 148 -2.10 -17.94 -21.09
C ALA A 148 -0.67 -17.80 -20.54
N THR A 149 0.16 -18.83 -20.68
CA THR A 149 1.58 -18.81 -20.27
C THR A 149 2.36 -17.76 -21.06
N SER A 150 2.05 -17.60 -22.35
CA SER A 150 2.66 -16.56 -23.18
C SER A 150 2.14 -15.14 -22.86
N LEU A 151 0.96 -15.02 -22.26
CA LEU A 151 0.35 -13.75 -21.87
C LEU A 151 0.70 -13.32 -20.43
N GLU A 152 1.10 -14.28 -19.58
CA GLU A 152 1.46 -14.04 -18.19
C GLU A 152 2.56 -12.96 -18.08
N GLY A 153 2.35 -12.00 -17.18
CA GLY A 153 3.31 -10.93 -16.92
C GLY A 153 3.29 -9.77 -17.91
N ILE A 154 2.57 -9.87 -19.04
CA ILE A 154 2.42 -8.74 -19.98
C ILE A 154 1.63 -7.61 -19.31
N SER A 155 2.08 -6.36 -19.51
CA SER A 155 1.37 -5.16 -19.08
C SER A 155 0.06 -5.00 -19.86
N ARG A 156 -1.06 -4.91 -19.15
CA ARG A 156 -2.40 -4.86 -19.73
C ARG A 156 -3.02 -3.47 -19.69
N GLN A 157 -2.79 -2.76 -18.60
CA GLN A 157 -3.37 -1.46 -18.35
C GLN A 157 -2.43 -0.64 -17.47
N ASP A 158 -2.50 0.66 -17.62
CA ASP A 158 -1.93 1.63 -16.71
C ASP A 158 -2.95 2.07 -15.65
N SER A 159 -2.43 2.59 -14.55
CA SER A 159 -3.20 3.18 -13.46
C SER A 159 -2.33 4.12 -12.64
N ILE A 160 -2.95 4.93 -11.80
CA ILE A 160 -2.24 5.83 -10.89
C ILE A 160 -1.79 5.05 -9.66
N HIS A 161 -0.53 5.24 -9.27
CA HIS A 161 0.00 4.70 -8.02
C HIS A 161 -0.81 5.25 -6.83
N ALA A 162 -1.23 4.36 -5.94
CA ALA A 162 -2.08 4.72 -4.80
C ALA A 162 -1.43 5.68 -3.78
N ALA A 163 -0.15 6.02 -3.94
CA ALA A 163 0.64 6.72 -2.93
C ALA A 163 1.68 7.67 -3.53
N GLY A 164 2.44 7.18 -4.51
CA GLY A 164 3.59 7.85 -5.09
C GLY A 164 3.29 9.18 -5.79
N VAL A 165 4.01 10.21 -5.36
CA VAL A 165 4.06 11.55 -5.94
C VAL A 165 5.53 11.87 -6.24
N VAL A 166 5.76 12.45 -7.41
CA VAL A 166 7.07 12.92 -7.86
C VAL A 166 7.09 14.44 -7.79
N ILE A 167 8.19 15.00 -7.29
CA ILE A 167 8.41 16.44 -7.21
C ILE A 167 9.77 16.76 -7.85
N SER A 168 9.80 17.70 -8.79
CA SER A 168 11.02 18.13 -9.48
C SER A 168 11.31 19.62 -9.28
N THR A 169 12.57 20.01 -9.49
CA THR A 169 13.00 21.42 -9.45
C THR A 169 12.66 22.15 -10.75
N GLU A 170 12.75 21.46 -11.89
CA GLU A 170 12.32 21.94 -13.22
C GLU A 170 11.04 21.23 -13.66
N ASP A 171 10.55 21.54 -14.86
CA ASP A 171 9.35 20.88 -15.38
C ASP A 171 9.60 19.39 -15.66
N LEU A 172 8.65 18.52 -15.30
CA LEU A 172 8.81 17.07 -15.33
C LEU A 172 9.13 16.50 -16.72
N TYR A 173 8.61 17.13 -17.78
CA TYR A 173 8.85 16.69 -19.16
C TYR A 173 10.33 16.83 -19.61
N ASN A 174 11.17 17.52 -18.85
CA ASN A 174 12.62 17.53 -19.06
C ASN A 174 13.28 16.19 -18.63
N TYR A 175 12.62 15.40 -17.78
CA TYR A 175 13.16 14.18 -17.18
C TYR A 175 12.37 12.92 -17.53
N THR A 176 11.04 13.01 -17.58
CA THR A 176 10.14 11.88 -17.85
C THR A 176 8.98 12.34 -18.74
N PRO A 177 8.53 11.52 -19.71
CA PRO A 177 7.24 11.74 -20.33
C PRO A 177 6.13 11.70 -19.27
N ILE A 178 5.10 12.52 -19.49
CA ILE A 178 3.92 12.65 -18.61
C ILE A 178 2.65 12.44 -19.43
N GLN A 179 1.62 11.93 -18.78
CA GLN A 179 0.29 11.80 -19.35
C GLN A 179 -0.76 12.41 -18.44
N LYS A 180 -1.91 12.75 -19.03
CA LYS A 180 -3.06 13.25 -18.31
C LYS A 180 -4.12 12.16 -18.24
N GLU A 181 -4.50 11.79 -17.03
CA GLU A 181 -5.57 10.82 -16.79
C GLU A 181 -6.95 11.48 -16.86
N ASN A 182 -8.00 10.65 -16.94
CA ASN A 182 -9.39 11.08 -17.17
C ASN A 182 -9.91 12.13 -16.16
N GLU A 183 -9.41 12.12 -14.91
CA GLU A 183 -9.81 13.09 -13.87
C GLU A 183 -8.97 14.38 -13.87
N GLY A 184 -8.06 14.52 -14.84
CA GLY A 184 -7.18 15.67 -14.99
C GLY A 184 -5.85 15.56 -14.22
N ASP A 185 -5.65 14.46 -13.51
CA ASP A 185 -4.40 14.15 -12.82
C ASP A 185 -3.24 14.00 -13.82
N ILE A 186 -2.09 14.55 -13.46
CA ILE A 186 -0.84 14.39 -14.22
C ILE A 186 -0.08 13.21 -13.64
N VAL A 187 0.34 12.30 -14.51
CA VAL A 187 0.99 11.04 -14.15
C VAL A 187 2.28 10.91 -14.96
N THR A 188 3.34 10.38 -14.34
CA THR A 188 4.56 10.00 -15.06
C THR A 188 4.28 8.83 -16.01
N GLN A 189 5.05 8.64 -17.08
CA GLN A 189 4.96 7.40 -17.89
C GLN A 189 6.02 6.36 -17.50
N TYR A 190 7.04 6.76 -16.75
CA TYR A 190 7.96 5.82 -16.12
C TYR A 190 7.42 5.34 -14.79
N LYS A 191 7.57 4.03 -14.56
CA LYS A 191 7.26 3.38 -13.28
C LYS A 191 8.23 3.85 -12.19
N MET A 192 7.83 3.61 -10.95
CA MET A 192 8.52 4.06 -9.74
C MET A 192 10.04 3.79 -9.78
N GLU A 193 10.47 2.58 -10.12
CA GLU A 193 11.88 2.21 -10.09
C GLU A 193 12.71 3.02 -11.08
N ASP A 194 12.13 3.37 -12.23
CA ASP A 194 12.82 4.11 -13.28
C ASP A 194 12.85 5.61 -12.97
N ILE A 195 11.79 6.15 -12.33
CA ILE A 195 11.78 7.52 -11.79
C ILE A 195 12.87 7.70 -10.71
N GLN A 196 13.05 6.72 -9.83
CA GLN A 196 14.10 6.76 -8.81
C GLN A 196 15.50 6.70 -9.44
N LYS A 197 15.70 5.88 -10.49
CA LYS A 197 17.00 5.77 -11.20
C LYS A 197 17.41 7.08 -11.89
N ILE A 198 16.46 7.84 -12.42
CA ILE A 198 16.74 9.15 -13.02
C ILE A 198 16.89 10.28 -11.98
N GLY A 199 16.83 9.94 -10.68
CA GLY A 199 17.16 10.85 -9.59
C GLY A 199 16.08 11.85 -9.21
N LEU A 200 14.82 11.62 -9.63
CA LEU A 200 13.71 12.47 -9.21
C LEU A 200 13.29 12.14 -7.76
N LEU A 201 12.93 13.17 -7.01
CA LEU A 201 12.40 13.01 -5.66
C LEU A 201 11.02 12.35 -5.73
N LYS A 202 10.92 11.18 -5.11
CA LYS A 202 9.68 10.45 -4.87
C LYS A 202 9.27 10.66 -3.41
N MET A 203 7.97 10.85 -3.19
CA MET A 203 7.34 10.85 -1.87
C MET A 203 6.09 9.98 -1.93
N ASP A 204 5.85 9.16 -0.91
CA ASP A 204 4.58 8.44 -0.79
C ASP A 204 3.63 9.18 0.14
N PHE A 205 2.49 9.60 -0.42
CA PHE A 205 1.35 10.09 0.36
C PHE A 205 0.32 8.98 0.43
N LEU A 206 0.29 8.22 1.52
CA LEU A 206 -0.63 7.09 1.65
C LEU A 206 -1.98 7.54 2.20
N GLY A 207 -3.06 6.98 1.67
CA GLY A 207 -4.41 7.19 2.21
C GLY A 207 -4.78 6.10 3.20
N LEU A 208 -4.57 6.32 4.50
CA LEU A 208 -4.86 5.32 5.53
C LEU A 208 -6.31 5.46 6.03
N LYS A 209 -7.11 4.42 5.80
CA LYS A 209 -8.53 4.36 6.25
C LYS A 209 -8.66 4.46 7.76
N THR A 210 -7.71 3.89 8.52
CA THR A 210 -7.67 3.96 9.99
C THR A 210 -7.68 5.39 10.50
N LEU A 211 -6.90 6.29 9.89
CA LEU A 211 -6.87 7.71 10.29
C LEU A 211 -8.23 8.38 10.07
N SER A 212 -8.90 8.05 8.96
CA SER A 212 -10.24 8.58 8.65
C SER A 212 -11.29 8.03 9.64
N LEU A 213 -11.16 6.76 10.04
CA LEU A 213 -12.02 6.14 11.05
C LEU A 213 -11.84 6.79 12.42
N ILE A 214 -10.61 7.08 12.82
CA ILE A 214 -10.31 7.79 14.08
C ILE A 214 -10.96 9.18 14.06
N ASP A 215 -10.78 9.96 12.99
CA ASP A 215 -11.40 11.29 12.88
C ASP A 215 -12.92 11.25 13.03
N LYS A 216 -13.59 10.32 12.32
CA LYS A 216 -15.04 10.13 12.43
C LYS A 216 -15.45 9.71 13.84
N THR A 217 -14.66 8.85 14.49
CA THR A 217 -14.93 8.39 15.85
C THR A 217 -14.84 9.54 16.85
N LEU A 218 -13.78 10.35 16.79
CA LEU A 218 -13.61 11.54 17.64
C LEU A 218 -14.73 12.55 17.42
N PHE A 219 -15.10 12.82 16.16
CA PHE A 219 -16.23 13.68 15.81
C PHE A 219 -17.54 13.20 16.44
N LEU A 220 -17.83 11.90 16.35
CA LEU A 220 -19.06 11.33 16.93
C LEU A 220 -19.05 11.37 18.47
N ILE A 221 -17.90 11.09 19.10
CA ILE A 221 -17.77 11.18 20.57
C ILE A 221 -18.03 12.61 21.04
N ASN A 222 -17.41 13.61 20.38
CA ASN A 222 -17.63 15.01 20.71
C ASN A 222 -19.11 15.39 20.49
N LYS A 223 -19.70 15.04 19.33
CA LYS A 223 -21.09 15.37 19.02
C LYS A 223 -22.12 14.72 19.93
N THR A 224 -21.88 13.50 20.41
CA THR A 224 -22.86 12.72 21.20
C THR A 224 -22.67 12.82 22.71
N LYS A 225 -21.42 13.02 23.16
CA LYS A 225 -21.07 13.03 24.59
C LYS A 225 -20.49 14.36 25.06
N ASN A 226 -20.23 15.31 24.15
CA ASN A 226 -19.55 16.57 24.44
C ASN A 226 -18.18 16.38 25.11
N ILE A 227 -17.47 15.31 24.72
CA ILE A 227 -16.12 14.99 25.18
C ILE A 227 -15.16 15.26 24.03
N ASP A 228 -14.21 16.15 24.26
CA ASP A 228 -13.12 16.41 23.33
C ASP A 228 -11.90 15.57 23.72
N ILE A 229 -11.44 14.71 22.81
CA ILE A 229 -10.34 13.76 23.06
C ILE A 229 -9.17 14.14 22.18
N ASP A 230 -8.04 14.47 22.81
CA ASP A 230 -6.77 14.58 22.12
C ASP A 230 -6.13 13.20 21.97
N ILE A 231 -6.25 12.64 20.77
CA ILE A 231 -5.72 11.32 20.43
C ILE A 231 -4.19 11.27 20.49
N ASN A 232 -3.48 12.39 20.36
CA ASN A 232 -2.02 12.42 20.41
C ASN A 232 -1.49 12.34 21.86
N ASN A 233 -2.37 12.49 22.85
CA ASN A 233 -2.02 12.54 24.27
C ASN A 233 -2.80 11.51 25.10
N ILE A 234 -3.09 10.35 24.51
CA ILE A 234 -3.75 9.24 25.21
C ILE A 234 -2.78 8.49 26.11
N ASN A 235 -3.30 7.90 27.19
CA ASN A 235 -2.52 7.03 28.05
C ASN A 235 -2.20 5.71 27.34
N ALA A 236 -0.92 5.48 27.04
CA ALA A 236 -0.45 4.26 26.39
C ALA A 236 -0.50 3.01 27.31
N ASP A 237 -0.62 3.21 28.62
CA ASP A 237 -0.64 2.16 29.65
C ASP A 237 -2.08 1.85 30.14
N ASP A 238 -3.10 2.11 29.31
CA ASP A 238 -4.50 1.90 29.70
C ASP A 238 -4.84 0.40 29.85
N LYS A 239 -4.99 -0.03 31.10
CA LYS A 239 -5.31 -1.43 31.45
C LYS A 239 -6.59 -1.95 30.79
N LYS A 240 -7.59 -1.09 30.56
CA LYS A 240 -8.85 -1.51 29.91
C LYS A 240 -8.60 -1.91 28.46
N THR A 241 -7.75 -1.16 27.75
CA THR A 241 -7.32 -1.45 26.38
C THR A 241 -6.56 -2.78 26.33
N PHE A 242 -5.58 -3.01 27.20
CA PHE A 242 -4.86 -4.29 27.23
C PHE A 242 -5.75 -5.48 27.60
N ASN A 243 -6.64 -5.34 28.57
CA ASN A 243 -7.60 -6.40 28.91
C ASN A 243 -8.49 -6.77 27.71
N MET A 244 -8.98 -5.78 26.96
CA MET A 244 -9.75 -6.01 25.74
C MET A 244 -8.94 -6.79 24.69
N LEU A 245 -7.66 -6.45 24.51
CA LEU A 245 -6.76 -7.15 23.59
C LEU A 245 -6.53 -8.60 24.02
N CYS A 246 -6.23 -8.83 25.31
CA CYS A 246 -6.04 -10.17 25.90
C CYS A 246 -7.28 -11.06 25.77
N GLU A 247 -8.49 -10.49 25.74
CA GLU A 247 -9.74 -11.20 25.48
C GLU A 247 -9.96 -11.52 23.98
N GLY A 248 -9.04 -11.12 23.09
CA GLY A 248 -9.13 -11.35 21.65
C GLY A 248 -10.20 -10.50 20.95
N LYS A 249 -10.67 -9.42 21.59
CA LYS A 249 -11.69 -8.50 21.08
C LYS A 249 -11.10 -7.47 20.10
N CYS A 250 -10.33 -7.95 19.12
CA CYS A 250 -9.59 -7.09 18.19
C CYS A 250 -10.31 -6.81 16.86
N ARG A 251 -11.62 -7.09 16.76
CA ARG A 251 -12.38 -6.76 15.54
C ARG A 251 -12.48 -5.25 15.40
N GLY A 252 -12.01 -4.71 14.27
CA GLY A 252 -11.92 -3.25 14.06
C GLY A 252 -10.67 -2.61 14.67
N VAL A 253 -9.74 -3.39 15.22
CA VAL A 253 -8.46 -2.89 15.75
C VAL A 253 -7.39 -3.04 14.66
N PHE A 254 -6.87 -1.91 14.20
CA PHE A 254 -5.88 -1.86 13.13
C PHE A 254 -4.70 -2.82 13.37
N GLN A 255 -4.29 -3.55 12.32
CA GLN A 255 -3.25 -4.60 12.32
C GLN A 255 -3.56 -5.88 13.12
N LEU A 256 -4.53 -5.88 14.05
CA LEU A 256 -4.80 -7.00 14.94
C LEU A 256 -6.09 -7.79 14.61
N GLU A 257 -6.68 -7.59 13.42
CA GLU A 257 -7.97 -8.19 13.08
C GLU A 257 -7.90 -9.65 12.60
N SER A 258 -6.77 -10.08 12.04
CA SER A 258 -6.64 -11.40 11.43
C SER A 258 -6.76 -12.51 12.47
N SER A 259 -7.26 -13.68 12.08
CA SER A 259 -7.43 -14.81 13.00
C SER A 259 -6.13 -15.19 13.70
N GLY A 260 -5.03 -15.32 12.94
CA GLY A 260 -3.72 -15.64 13.49
C GLY A 260 -3.17 -14.56 14.42
N MET A 261 -3.36 -13.27 14.10
CA MET A 261 -2.90 -12.19 14.97
C MET A 261 -3.73 -12.12 16.26
N ARG A 262 -5.05 -12.36 16.19
CA ARG A 262 -5.91 -12.43 17.37
C ARG A 262 -5.50 -13.56 18.31
N GLU A 263 -5.22 -14.73 17.76
CA GLU A 263 -4.73 -15.87 18.54
C GLU A 263 -3.37 -15.56 19.18
N LEU A 264 -2.45 -14.94 18.43
CA LEU A 264 -1.18 -14.48 18.96
C LEU A 264 -1.36 -13.52 20.15
N VAL A 265 -2.21 -12.51 20.01
CA VAL A 265 -2.46 -11.51 21.08
C VAL A 265 -3.06 -12.16 22.34
N ILE A 266 -3.98 -13.12 22.18
CA ILE A 266 -4.57 -13.87 23.32
C ILE A 266 -3.48 -14.66 24.06
N ASN A 267 -2.56 -15.28 23.32
CA ASN A 267 -1.50 -16.09 23.89
C ASN A 267 -0.38 -15.24 24.51
N LEU A 268 -0.01 -14.13 23.87
CA LEU A 268 1.01 -13.19 24.32
C LEU A 268 0.60 -12.47 25.60
N LYS A 269 -0.68 -12.08 25.69
CA LYS A 269 -1.25 -11.27 26.79
C LYS A 269 -0.48 -9.95 27.01
N PRO A 270 -0.48 -9.03 26.03
CA PRO A 270 0.28 -7.78 26.13
C PRO A 270 -0.19 -6.94 27.32
N THR A 271 0.75 -6.30 28.01
CA THR A 271 0.50 -5.51 29.23
C THR A 271 0.97 -4.06 29.14
N LYS A 272 1.78 -3.75 28.12
CA LYS A 272 2.36 -2.44 27.84
C LYS A 272 2.49 -2.26 26.33
N PHE A 273 2.74 -1.03 25.89
CA PHE A 273 2.77 -0.67 24.46
C PHE A 273 3.89 -1.37 23.68
N GLU A 274 4.98 -1.74 24.35
CA GLU A 274 6.13 -2.40 23.73
C GLU A 274 5.94 -3.91 23.47
N ASP A 275 4.90 -4.54 24.04
CA ASP A 275 4.59 -5.98 23.86
C ASP A 275 3.84 -6.22 22.53
#